data_AF-A0A924F8E2-F1
#
_entry.id   AF-A0A924F8E2-F1
#
_cell.length_a   1.000
_cell.length_b   1.000
_cell.length_c   1.000
_cell.angle_alpha   90.00
_cell.angle_beta   90.00
_cell.angle_gamma   90.00
#
_symmetry.space_group_name_H-M   'P 1'
#
loop_
_entity.id
_entity.type
_entity.pdbx_description
1 polymer ?
#
loop_
_entity_poly.entity_id
_entity_poly.type
_entity_poly.pdbx_seq_one_letter_code
_entity_poly.pdbx_strand_id
1 'polypeptide(L)' 'MGNYNQFSIEERSFIQAQLTLGFKSSWIAVGLGRSVSTISRELHRNGWKKHKEKPGRGRPV' A
#
# COMPACT_ATOMS: atom_id res chain seq x y z
N MET A 1 -17.61 -13.16 14.88
CA MET A 1 -16.31 -12.51 15.19
C MET A 1 -15.35 -12.79 14.05
N GLY A 2 -15.05 -11.79 13.22
CA GLY A 2 -14.17 -11.97 12.06
C GLY A 2 -12.71 -12.12 12.50
N ASN A 3 -12.04 -13.17 12.04
CA ASN A 3 -10.60 -13.38 12.23
C ASN A 3 -9.84 -12.24 11.53
N TYR A 4 -9.58 -11.15 12.27
CA TYR A 4 -8.73 -10.08 11.81
C TYR A 4 -7.30 -10.63 11.78
N ASN A 5 -6.90 -11.14 10.62
CA ASN A 5 -5.56 -11.64 10.40
C ASN A 5 -4.65 -10.39 10.32
N GLN A 6 -4.02 -10.06 11.44
CA GLN A 6 -3.10 -8.93 11.53
C GLN A 6 -1.93 -9.15 10.57
N PHE A 7 -1.43 -8.06 9.99
CA PHE A 7 -0.21 -8.14 9.22
C PHE A 7 0.96 -8.57 10.10
N SER A 8 1.71 -9.57 9.66
CA SER A 8 2.97 -9.96 10.31
C SER A 8 4.01 -8.84 10.16
N ILE A 9 5.05 -8.89 10.99
CA ILE A 9 6.19 -7.96 10.89
C ILE A 9 6.83 -8.02 9.49
N GLU A 10 6.87 -9.22 8.89
CA GLU A 10 7.44 -9.46 7.56
C GLU A 10 6.56 -8.84 6.46
N GLU A 11 5.25 -9.05 6.52
CA GLU A 11 4.32 -8.46 5.54
C GLU A 11 4.37 -6.91 5.63
N ARG A 12 4.48 -6.35 6.84
CA ARG A 12 4.65 -4.90 7.05
C ARG A 12 5.96 -4.38 6.47
N SER A 13 7.08 -5.08 6.71
CA SER A 13 8.39 -4.73 6.17
C SER A 13 8.38 -4.77 4.65
N PHE A 14 7.76 -5.80 4.06
CA PHE A 14 7.56 -5.91 2.61
C PHE A 14 6.76 -4.72 2.05
N ILE A 15 5.63 -4.36 2.67
CA ILE A 15 4.84 -3.19 2.24
C ILE A 15 5.70 -1.92 2.25
N GLN A 16 6.46 -1.67 3.31
CA GLN A 16 7.30 -0.47 3.41
C GLN A 16 8.40 -0.44 2.35
N ALA A 17 9.08 -1.57 2.10
CA ALA A 17 10.08 -1.68 1.06
C ALA A 17 9.49 -1.38 -0.33
N GLN A 18 8.34 -1.99 -0.66
CA GLN A 18 7.68 -1.80 -1.95
C GLN A 18 7.14 -0.36 -2.13
N LEU A 19 6.62 0.26 -1.07
CA LEU A 19 6.19 1.67 -1.11
C LEU A 19 7.36 2.61 -1.31
N THR A 20 8.50 2.34 -0.68
CA THR A 20 9.75 3.11 -0.85
C THR A 20 10.24 3.03 -2.29
N LEU A 21 10.11 1.87 -2.92
CA LEU A 21 10.41 1.66 -4.34
C LEU A 21 9.35 2.26 -5.28
N GLY A 22 8.26 2.85 -4.75
CA GLY A 22 7.24 3.53 -5.54
C GLY A 22 6.14 2.63 -6.10
N PHE A 23 6.09 1.34 -5.70
CA PHE A 23 5.06 0.43 -6.16
C PHE A 23 3.66 0.84 -5.68
N LYS A 24 2.65 0.53 -6.50
CA LYS A 24 1.24 0.77 -6.18
C LYS A 24 0.75 -0.31 -5.20
N SER A 25 -0.16 0.07 -4.31
CA SER A 25 -0.81 -0.83 -3.35
C SER A 25 -1.48 -2.04 -4.01
N SER A 26 -1.99 -1.90 -5.23
CA SER A 26 -2.56 -3.01 -6.00
C SER A 26 -1.54 -4.11 -6.31
N TRP A 27 -0.31 -3.74 -6.66
CA TRP A 27 0.78 -4.69 -6.96
C TRP A 27 1.28 -5.35 -5.67
N ILE A 28 1.41 -4.57 -4.61
CA ILE A 28 1.80 -5.07 -3.28
C ILE A 28 0.78 -6.11 -2.78
N ALA A 29 -0.51 -5.84 -3.00
CA ALA A 29 -1.60 -6.75 -2.65
C ALA A 29 -1.49 -8.09 -3.38
N VAL A 30 -1.21 -8.07 -4.70
CA VAL A 30 -0.98 -9.27 -5.50
C VAL A 30 0.22 -10.05 -4.97
N GLY A 31 1.34 -9.38 -4.68
CA GLY A 31 2.55 -10.03 -4.15
C GLY A 31 2.36 -10.70 -2.78
N LEU A 32 1.47 -10.16 -1.95
CA LEU A 32 1.15 -10.73 -0.64
C LEU A 32 -0.07 -11.67 -0.64
N GLY A 33 -0.75 -11.85 -1.77
CA GLY A 33 -2.01 -12.61 -1.83
C GLY A 33 -3.12 -12.00 -0.96
N ARG A 34 -3.07 -10.68 -0.72
CA ARG A 34 -4.05 -9.94 0.10
C ARG A 34 -4.96 -9.11 -0.79
N SER A 35 -6.13 -8.73 -0.26
CA SER A 35 -6.99 -7.78 -0.96
C SER A 35 -6.42 -6.37 -0.90
N VAL A 36 -6.63 -5.60 -1.97
CA VAL A 36 -6.21 -4.19 -2.06
C VAL A 36 -6.82 -3.35 -0.95
N SER A 37 -8.07 -3.64 -0.56
CA SER A 37 -8.76 -2.95 0.54
C SER A 37 -8.13 -3.22 1.91
N THR A 38 -7.55 -4.41 2.11
CA THR A 38 -6.82 -4.76 3.33
C THR A 38 -5.50 -4.02 3.40
N ILE A 39 -4.73 -3.99 2.31
CA ILE A 39 -3.52 -3.15 2.22
C ILE A 39 -3.85 -1.68 2.45
N SER A 40 -4.86 -1.13 1.76
CA SER A 40 -5.22 0.28 1.89
C SER A 40 -5.62 0.67 3.32
N ARG A 41 -6.32 -0.22 4.04
CA ARG A 41 -6.65 -0.01 5.46
C ARG A 41 -5.40 -0.01 6.33
N GLU A 42 -4.47 -0.92 6.08
CA GLU A 42 -3.19 -0.98 6.80
C GLU A 42 -2.33 0.26 6.53
N LEU A 43 -2.30 0.74 5.28
CA LEU A 43 -1.62 1.99 4.93
C LEU A 43 -2.22 3.18 5.69
N HIS A 44 -3.55 3.28 5.71
CA HIS A 44 -4.25 4.36 6.40
C HIS A 44 -4.01 4.31 7.92
N ARG A 45 -4.08 3.13 8.54
CA ARG A 45 -3.82 2.94 9.98
C ARG A 45 -2.43 3.40 10.39
N ASN A 46 -1.42 3.09 9.58
CA ASN A 46 -0.03 3.42 9.88
C ASN A 46 0.41 4.77 9.30
N GLY A 47 -0.49 5.52 8.64
CA GLY A 47 -0.17 6.78 7.98
C GLY A 47 0.80 6.63 6.79
N TRP A 48 0.98 5.42 6.27
CA TRP A 48 1.90 5.15 5.18
C TRP A 48 1.34 5.67 3.86
N LYS A 49 2.07 6.61 3.25
CA LYS A 49 1.73 7.19 1.95
C LYS A 49 2.84 6.83 0.98
N LYS A 50 2.45 6.47 -0.25
CA LYS A 50 3.43 6.39 -1.34
C LYS A 50 4.07 7.77 -1.51
N HIS A 51 5.33 7.79 -1.90
CA HIS A 51 5.93 9.01 -2.44
C HIS A 51 5.13 9.38 -3.69
N LYS A 52 4.30 10.42 -3.59
CA LYS A 52 3.57 10.93 -4.75
C LYS A 52 4.58 11.70 -5.59
N GLU A 53 4.97 11.16 -6.74
CA GLU A 53 5.48 12.01 -7.80
C GLU A 53 4.44 13.12 -8.04
N LYS A 54 4.92 14.36 -8.16
CA LYS A 54 4.06 15.52 -8.39
C LYS A 54 3.14 15.18 -9.56
N PRO A 55 1.81 15.37 -9.45
CA PRO A 55 0.94 15.16 -10.59
C PRO A 55 1.48 16.01 -11.74
N GLY A 56 1.76 15.39 -12.88
CA GLY A 56 2.12 16.12 -14.10
C GLY A 56 1.06 17.20 -14.34
N ARG A 57 1.49 18.41 -14.69
CA ARG A 57 0.58 19.52 -15.00
C ARG A 57 -0.51 19.00 -15.95
N GLY A 58 -1.75 19.10 -15.52
CA GLY A 58 -2.90 18.55 -16.23
C GLY A 58 -3.08 19.14 -17.64
N ARG A 59 -3.98 18.50 -18.39
CA ARG A 59 -4.40 18.86 -19.75
C ARG A 59 -4.60 20.38 -19.90
N PRO A 60 -4.09 21.01 -20.96
CA PRO A 60 -4.36 22.43 -21.21
C PRO A 60 -5.87 22.64 -21.32
N VAL A 61 -6.37 23.65 -20.61
CA VAL A 61 -7.73 24.17 -20.79
C VAL A 61 -7.85 24.89 -22.13
#